data_AF-A0A9D6MNU5-F1
#
_entry.id   AF-A0A9D6MNU5-F1
#
_cell.length_a   1.000
_cell.length_b   1.000
_cell.length_c   1.000
_cell.angle_alpha   90.00
_cell.angle_beta   90.00
_cell.angle_gamma   90.00
#
_symmetry.space_group_name_H-M   'P 1'
#
loop_
_entity.id
_entity.type
_entity.pdbx_description
1 polymer ?
#
loop_
_entity_poly.entity_id
_entity_poly.type
_entity_poly.pdbx_seq_one_letter_code
_entity_poly.pdbx_strand_id
1 'polypeptide(L)'
;MAHAHYNMIEGRSAGFYAVLGLLGAITLAGLGAALYMEHHGHWITGMTNQVMWGSPHVFAVFLIVAASGALNVASIASVFGRQLYKP
;
A
#
# COMPACT_ATOMS: atom_id res chain seq x y z
N MET A 1 -5.16 13.38 -29.89
CA MET A 1 -4.60 12.90 -28.61
C MET A 1 -5.53 13.39 -27.52
N ALA A 2 -6.07 12.52 -26.67
CA ALA A 2 -7.03 12.91 -25.64
C ALA A 2 -6.28 13.62 -24.49
N HIS A 3 -6.63 14.88 -24.21
CA HIS A 3 -6.12 15.60 -23.05
C HIS A 3 -6.89 15.14 -21.81
N ALA A 4 -6.22 14.52 -20.85
CA ALA A 4 -6.82 14.19 -19.56
C ALA A 4 -7.04 15.49 -18.77
N HIS A 5 -8.29 15.76 -18.38
CA HIS A 5 -8.64 16.86 -17.48
C HIS A 5 -8.60 16.36 -16.03
N TYR A 6 -7.62 16.82 -15.26
CA TYR A 6 -7.50 16.52 -13.83
C TYR A 6 -8.22 17.59 -13.02
N ASN A 7 -9.29 17.20 -12.32
CA ASN A 7 -9.98 18.07 -11.37
C ASN A 7 -9.67 17.60 -9.95
N MET A 8 -9.34 18.53 -9.06
CA MET A 8 -9.17 18.21 -7.64
C MET A 8 -10.50 17.77 -7.03
N ILE A 9 -10.46 16.69 -6.25
CA ILE A 9 -11.61 16.25 -5.48
C ILE A 9 -11.82 17.25 -4.33
N GLU A 10 -13.02 17.82 -4.25
CA GLU A 10 -13.42 18.79 -3.20
C GLU A 10 -13.34 18.21 -1.77
N GLY A 11 -13.32 16.88 -1.64
CA GLY A 11 -13.15 16.18 -0.36
C GLY A 11 -14.39 16.17 0.53
N ARG A 12 -15.52 16.71 0.07
CA ARG A 12 -16.78 16.82 0.84
C ARG A 12 -17.83 15.79 0.45
N SER A 13 -17.56 14.94 -0.54
CA SER A 13 -18.52 13.95 -1.03
C SER A 13 -18.65 12.77 -0.07
N ALA A 14 -19.85 12.19 0.01
CA ALA A 14 -20.10 10.99 0.80
C ALA A 14 -19.20 9.82 0.36
N GLY A 15 -18.93 9.69 -0.94
CA GLY A 15 -18.02 8.67 -1.48
C GLY A 15 -16.57 8.84 -1.02
N PHE A 16 -16.08 10.08 -0.91
CA PHE A 16 -14.74 10.35 -0.36
C PHE A 16 -14.64 9.89 1.09
N TYR A 17 -15.61 10.25 1.93
CA TYR A 17 -15.63 9.81 3.33
C TYR A 17 -15.80 8.29 3.49
N ALA A 18 -16.56 7.64 2.59
CA ALA A 18 -16.68 6.18 2.59
C ALA A 18 -15.34 5.50 2.31
N VAL A 19 -14.60 5.95 1.28
CA VAL A 19 -13.26 5.43 0.98
C VAL A 19 -12.28 5.73 2.10
N LEU A 20 -12.32 6.94 2.66
CA LEU A 20 -11.48 7.32 3.79
C LEU A 20 -11.75 6.44 5.01
N GLY A 21 -13.02 6.21 5.34
CA GLY A 21 -13.43 5.33 6.43
C GLY A 21 -12.97 3.88 6.21
N LEU A 22 -13.09 3.37 4.99
CA LEU A 22 -12.60 2.03 4.64
C LEU A 22 -11.08 1.91 4.80
N LEU A 23 -10.32 2.86 4.26
CA LEU A 23 -8.86 2.87 4.40
C LEU A 23 -8.42 3.01 5.86
N GLY A 24 -9.13 3.84 6.63
CA GLY A 24 -8.95 3.97 8.07
C GLY A 24 -9.20 2.65 8.81
N ALA A 25 -10.29 1.94 8.48
CA ALA A 25 -10.60 0.63 9.05
C ALA A 25 -9.52 -0.42 8.74
N ILE A 26 -9.02 -0.45 7.49
CA ILE A 26 -7.91 -1.35 7.11
C ILE A 26 -6.65 -1.05 7.93
N THR A 27 -6.35 0.24 8.13
CA THR A 27 -5.17 0.67 8.92
C THR A 27 -5.31 0.24 10.39
N LEU A 28 -6.48 0.43 10.98
CA LEU A 28 -6.77 0.01 12.35
C LEU A 28 -6.72 -1.52 12.51
N ALA A 29 -7.22 -2.26 11.54
CA ALA A 29 -7.11 -3.73 11.52
C ALA A 29 -5.64 -4.18 11.47
N GLY A 30 -4.81 -3.52 10.65
CA GLY A 30 -3.37 -3.78 10.59
C GLY A 30 -2.66 -3.49 11.92
N LEU A 31 -3.01 -2.37 12.57
CA LEU A 31 -2.48 -2.04 13.90
C LEU A 31 -2.91 -3.08 14.96
N GLY A 32 -4.18 -3.48 14.94
CA GLY A 32 -4.69 -4.53 15.82
C GLY A 32 -3.97 -5.87 15.62
N ALA A 33 -3.68 -6.25 14.37
CA ALA A 33 -2.90 -7.44 14.07
C ALA A 33 -1.45 -7.33 14.57
N ALA A 34 -0.83 -6.16 14.48
CA ALA A 34 0.52 -5.93 15.01
C ALA A 34 0.57 -6.11 16.53
N LEU A 35 -0.35 -5.48 17.26
CA LEU A 35 -0.47 -5.62 18.73
C LEU A 35 -0.78 -7.08 19.13
N TYR A 36 -1.62 -7.75 18.35
CA TYR A 36 -1.96 -9.14 18.61
C TYR A 36 -0.74 -10.07 18.46
N MET A 37 0.07 -9.87 17.41
CA MET A 37 1.33 -10.59 17.22
C MET A 37 2.37 -10.29 18.30
N GLU A 38 2.41 -9.04 18.80
CA GLU A 38 3.30 -8.65 19.90
C GLU A 38 2.98 -9.45 21.17
N HIS A 39 1.70 -9.58 21.54
CA HIS A 39 1.30 -10.27 22.76
C HIS A 39 1.30 -11.81 22.65
N HIS A 40 0.98 -12.36 21.46
CA HIS A 40 0.85 -13.82 21.29
C HIS A 40 2.09 -14.47 20.66
N GLY A 41 3.01 -13.67 20.13
CA GLY A 41 4.20 -14.12 19.43
C GLY A 41 3.95 -14.48 17.97
N HIS A 42 5.03 -14.53 17.19
CA HIS A 42 4.98 -14.67 15.74
C HIS A 42 4.46 -16.02 15.21
N TRP A 43 4.36 -17.06 16.06
CA TRP A 43 3.85 -18.38 15.66
C TRP A 43 2.39 -18.34 15.18
N ILE A 44 1.61 -17.35 15.63
CA ILE A 44 0.21 -17.15 15.25
C ILE A 44 0.01 -16.86 13.76
N THR A 45 1.10 -16.51 13.07
CA THR A 45 1.12 -16.26 11.62
C THR A 45 1.33 -17.53 10.80
N GLY A 46 1.39 -18.71 11.45
CA GLY A 46 1.65 -20.00 10.81
C GLY A 46 3.13 -20.32 10.64
N MET A 47 4.02 -19.54 11.25
CA MET A 47 5.46 -19.76 11.23
C MET A 47 5.85 -20.94 12.13
N THR A 48 6.72 -21.80 11.61
CA THR A 48 7.29 -22.95 12.35
C THR A 48 8.82 -22.87 12.33
N ASN A 49 9.48 -23.75 13.08
CA ASN A 49 10.96 -23.82 13.06
C ASN A 49 11.54 -24.28 11.71
N GLN A 50 10.72 -24.84 10.82
CA GLN A 50 11.11 -25.17 9.44
C GLN A 50 10.87 -24.02 8.46
N VAL A 51 9.87 -23.17 8.75
CA VAL A 51 9.50 -22.01 7.94
C VAL A 51 9.55 -20.77 8.81
N MET A 52 10.77 -20.26 8.99
CA MET A 52 11.05 -19.09 9.83
C MET A 52 10.59 -17.77 9.20
N TRP A 53 10.40 -17.72 7.88
CA TRP A 53 9.90 -16.56 7.15
C TRP A 53 8.56 -16.91 6.49
N GLY A 54 7.50 -16.81 7.29
CA GLY A 54 6.13 -17.11 6.85
C GLY A 54 5.45 -15.94 6.14
N SER A 55 4.11 -15.92 6.22
CA SER A 55 3.23 -14.92 5.60
C SER A 55 3.61 -13.45 5.85
N PRO A 56 4.05 -13.03 7.06
CA PRO A 56 4.42 -11.64 7.29
C PRO A 56 5.61 -11.18 6.42
N HIS A 57 6.57 -12.08 6.20
CA HIS A 57 7.76 -11.76 5.42
C HIS A 57 7.45 -11.64 3.93
N VAL A 58 6.64 -12.56 3.39
CA VAL A 58 6.17 -12.52 2.00
C VAL A 58 5.40 -11.22 1.73
N PHE A 59 4.52 -10.83 2.66
CA PHE A 59 3.77 -9.58 2.55
C PHE A 59 4.69 -8.35 2.56
N ALA A 60 5.71 -8.33 3.42
CA ALA A 60 6.69 -7.24 3.46
C ALA A 60 7.44 -7.09 2.12
N VAL A 61 7.94 -8.21 1.55
CA VAL A 61 8.63 -8.19 0.26
C VAL A 61 7.70 -7.72 -0.86
N PHE A 62 6.44 -8.18 -0.86
CA PHE A 62 5.44 -7.74 -1.82
C PHE A 62 5.25 -6.21 -1.79
N LEU A 63 5.10 -5.62 -0.60
CA LEU A 63 4.94 -4.17 -0.45
C LEU A 63 6.18 -3.40 -0.92
N ILE A 64 7.38 -3.90 -0.62
CA ILE A 64 8.64 -3.27 -1.07
C ILE A 64 8.71 -3.26 -2.60
N VAL A 65 8.42 -4.39 -3.25
CA VAL A 65 8.44 -4.50 -4.72
C VAL A 65 7.36 -3.62 -5.35
N ALA A 66 6.15 -3.59 -4.79
CA ALA A 66 5.07 -2.74 -5.27
C ALA A 66 5.44 -1.25 -5.19
N ALA A 67 6.00 -0.81 -4.06
CA ALA A 67 6.47 0.57 -3.88
C ALA A 67 7.61 0.92 -4.84
N SER A 68 8.60 0.01 -4.99
CA SER A 68 9.71 0.19 -5.92
C SER A 68 9.25 0.32 -7.37
N GLY A 69 8.30 -0.51 -7.80
CA GLY A 69 7.72 -0.44 -9.14
C GLY A 69 7.06 0.91 -9.43
N ALA A 70 6.26 1.42 -8.49
CA ALA A 70 5.63 2.73 -8.62
C ALA A 70 6.67 3.87 -8.70
N LEU A 71 7.67 3.85 -7.82
CA LEU A 71 8.73 4.86 -7.78
C LEU A 71 9.61 4.85 -9.03
N ASN A 72 9.92 3.67 -9.57
CA ASN A 72 10.74 3.55 -10.79
C ASN A 72 10.06 4.24 -11.99
N VAL A 73 8.76 4.02 -12.18
CA VAL A 73 7.99 4.68 -13.24
C VAL A 73 8.01 6.20 -13.06
N ALA A 74 7.82 6.69 -11.82
CA ALA A 74 7.90 8.11 -11.51
C ALA A 74 9.30 8.70 -11.77
N SER A 75 10.38 7.96 -11.44
CA SER A 75 11.75 8.38 -11.71
C SER A 75 12.04 8.48 -13.21
N ILE A 76 11.61 7.50 -14.01
CA ILE A 76 11.74 7.52 -15.48
C ILE A 76 10.99 8.72 -16.07
N ALA A 77 9.79 9.02 -15.56
CA ALA A 77 9.01 10.19 -15.98
C ALA A 77 9.75 11.51 -15.75
N SER A 78 10.41 11.63 -14.60
CA SER A 78 11.15 12.82 -14.20
C SER A 78 12.45 13.00 -14.98
N VAL A 79 13.28 11.96 -15.05
CA VAL A 79 14.64 12.03 -15.63
C VAL A 79 14.60 12.13 -17.15
N PHE A 80 13.75 11.35 -17.83
CA PHE A 80 13.70 11.34 -19.29
C PHE A 80 12.67 12.31 -19.88
N GLY A 81 11.97 13.09 -19.04
CA GLY A 81 11.02 14.11 -19.49
C GLY A 81 9.82 13.56 -20.29
N ARG A 82 9.49 12.27 -20.15
CA ARG A 82 8.38 11.63 -20.87
C ARG A 82 7.04 12.10 -20.30
N GLN A 83 6.34 12.99 -21.02
CA GLN A 83 5.01 13.49 -20.65
C GLN A 83 3.96 12.38 -20.46
N LEU A 84 4.13 11.22 -21.09
CA LEU A 84 3.23 10.07 -20.93
C LEU A 84 3.19 9.54 -19.48
N TYR A 85 4.26 9.72 -18.70
CA TYR A 85 4.36 9.25 -17.31
C TYR A 85 4.24 10.38 -16.28
N LYS A 86 4.05 11.63 -16.72
CA LYS A 86 3.73 12.78 -15.86
C LYS A 86 2.21 13.02 -15.98
N PRO A 87 1.39 12.45 -15.06
CA PRO A 87 0.00 12.85 -14.97
C PRO A 87 -0.13 14.34 -14.64
#